data_AF-A0A1F3YYM9-F1
#
_entry.id   AF-A0A1F3YYM9-F1
#
_cell.length_a   1.000
_cell.length_b   1.000
_cell.length_c   1.000
_cell.angle_alpha   90.00
_cell.angle_beta   90.00
_cell.angle_gamma   90.00
#
_symmetry.space_group_name_H-M   'P 1'
#
loop_
_entity.id
_entity.type
_entity.pdbx_description
1 polymer ?
#
loop_
_entity_poly.entity_id
_entity_poly.type
_entity_poly.pdbx_seq_one_letter_code
_entity_poly.pdbx_strand_id
1 'polypeptide(L)'
;MFEIGVTTIMLAVIVALIVWFSRYLAVVSGRRMMQMMMRAGVDPEVARQGDAKAITQDVRSRCQKCRSEALCDRWLAGKAEGDSSFCPNAPIFRMLAKTGARVAT
;
A
#
# COMPACT_ATOMS: atom_id res chain seq x y z
N MET A 1 10.28 40.68 15.47
CA MET A 1 8.89 40.17 15.29
C MET A 1 8.64 39.64 13.89
N PHE A 2 8.94 40.39 12.81
CA PHE A 2 8.74 39.93 11.42
C PHE A 2 9.46 38.61 11.08
N GLU A 3 10.76 38.49 11.37
CA GLU A 3 11.54 37.25 11.17
C GLU A 3 10.93 36.01 11.85
N ILE A 4 10.44 36.19 13.08
CA ILE A 4 9.79 35.12 13.86
C ILE A 4 8.44 34.74 13.24
N GLY A 5 7.69 35.72 12.72
CA GLY A 5 6.47 35.47 11.97
C GLY A 5 6.70 34.69 10.67
N VAL A 6 7.74 35.06 9.90
CA VAL A 6 8.05 34.38 8.63
C VAL A 6 8.52 32.94 8.88
N THR A 7 9.40 32.72 9.87
CA THR A 7 9.89 31.38 10.21
C THR A 7 8.78 30.45 10.71
N THR A 8 7.88 30.95 11.56
CA THR A 8 6.72 30.17 12.02
C THR A 8 5.76 29.81 10.88
N ILE A 9 5.49 30.75 9.97
CA ILE A 9 4.67 30.50 8.77
C ILE A 9 5.35 29.46 7.87
N MET A 10 6.65 29.60 7.59
CA MET A 10 7.38 28.62 6.77
C MET A 10 7.35 27.21 7.37
N LEU A 11 7.59 27.07 8.69
CA LEU A 11 7.51 25.78 9.37
C LEU A 11 6.10 25.17 9.27
N ALA A 12 5.05 25.98 9.46
CA ALA A 12 3.68 25.52 9.32
C ALA A 12 3.38 25.03 7.89
N VAL A 13 3.85 25.76 6.87
CA VAL A 13 3.71 25.36 5.46
C VAL A 13 4.46 24.07 5.17
N ILE A 14 5.71 23.94 5.64
CA ILE A 14 6.52 22.72 5.46
C ILE A 14 5.83 21.51 6.08
N VAL A 15 5.35 21.63 7.33
CA VAL A 15 4.63 20.55 8.01
C VAL A 15 3.36 20.20 7.25
N ALA A 16 2.59 21.19 6.80
CA ALA A 16 1.37 20.96 6.01
C ALA A 16 1.68 20.20 4.70
N LEU A 17 2.74 20.58 3.98
CA LEU A 17 3.18 19.91 2.76
C LEU A 17 3.64 18.47 3.03
N ILE A 18 4.40 18.23 4.11
CA ILE A 18 4.85 16.88 4.50
C ILE A 18 3.64 16.00 4.83
N VAL A 19 2.69 16.51 5.62
CA VAL A 19 1.46 15.77 5.98
C VAL A 19 0.64 15.47 4.73
N TRP A 20 0.44 16.46 3.86
CA TRP A 20 -0.28 16.30 2.60
C TRP A 20 0.36 15.22 1.72
N PHE A 21 1.67 15.32 1.49
CA PHE A 21 2.42 14.37 0.67
C PHE A 21 2.38 12.95 1.25
N SER A 22 2.55 12.82 2.57
CA SER A 22 2.46 11.52 3.26
C SER A 22 1.07 10.90 3.15
N ARG A 23 0.02 11.72 3.30
CA ARG A 23 -1.38 11.27 3.12
C ARG A 23 -1.63 10.83 1.68
N TYR A 24 -1.17 11.59 0.71
CA TYR A 24 -1.28 11.28 -0.72
C TYR A 24 -0.61 9.93 -1.05
N LEU A 25 0.65 9.74 -0.62
CA LEU A 25 1.36 8.47 -0.79
C LEU A 25 0.63 7.30 -0.12
N ALA A 26 0.06 7.50 1.08
CA ALA A 26 -0.69 6.47 1.79
C ALA A 26 -1.98 6.05 1.05
N VAL A 27 -2.64 6.97 0.34
CA VAL A 27 -3.84 6.67 -0.45
C VAL A 27 -3.47 5.95 -1.75
N VAL A 28 -2.47 6.45 -2.49
CA VAL A 28 -2.04 5.86 -3.77
C VAL A 28 -1.50 4.44 -3.56
N SER A 29 -0.59 4.26 -2.59
CA SER A 29 -0.08 2.94 -2.21
C SER A 29 -1.19 1.98 -1.77
N GLY A 30 -2.17 2.48 -1.01
CA GLY A 30 -3.32 1.69 -0.55
C GLY A 30 -4.17 1.15 -1.70
N ARG A 31 -4.49 2.00 -2.69
CA ARG A 31 -5.27 1.58 -3.88
C ARG A 31 -4.52 0.55 -4.71
N ARG A 32 -3.24 0.83 -5.02
CA ARG A 32 -2.39 -0.11 -5.77
C ARG A 32 -2.25 -1.44 -5.03
N MET A 33 -1.98 -1.42 -3.73
CA MET A 33 -1.89 -2.62 -2.91
C MET A 33 -3.18 -3.45 -2.96
N MET A 34 -4.36 -2.81 -2.86
CA MET A 34 -5.64 -3.50 -2.96
C MET A 34 -5.82 -4.18 -4.32
N GLN A 35 -5.48 -3.49 -5.41
CA GLN A 35 -5.52 -4.08 -6.75
C GLN A 35 -4.55 -5.25 -6.90
N MET A 36 -3.35 -5.15 -6.32
CA MET A 36 -2.38 -6.25 -6.32
C MET A 36 -2.90 -7.47 -5.56
N MET A 37 -3.54 -7.26 -4.41
CA MET A 37 -4.17 -8.32 -3.61
C MET A 37 -5.29 -9.03 -4.36
N MET A 38 -6.23 -8.27 -4.96
CA MET A 38 -7.33 -8.83 -5.73
C MET A 38 -6.82 -9.65 -6.93
N ARG A 39 -5.83 -9.13 -7.67
CA ARG A 39 -5.21 -9.85 -8.78
C ARG A 39 -4.45 -11.11 -8.34
N ALA A 40 -3.94 -11.13 -7.10
CA ALA A 40 -3.34 -12.31 -6.49
C ALA A 40 -4.38 -13.30 -5.91
N GLY A 41 -5.68 -13.02 -6.03
CA GLY A 41 -6.76 -13.88 -5.57
C GLY A 41 -7.11 -13.73 -4.08
N VAL A 42 -6.67 -12.65 -3.43
CA VAL A 42 -7.09 -12.35 -2.05
C VAL A 42 -8.51 -11.82 -2.07
N ASP A 43 -9.40 -12.49 -1.33
CA ASP A 43 -10.76 -12.01 -1.10
C ASP A 43 -10.71 -10.69 -0.29
N PRO A 44 -11.32 -9.59 -0.77
CA PRO A 44 -11.37 -8.32 -0.05
C PRO A 44 -12.01 -8.43 1.34
N GLU A 45 -12.88 -9.40 1.58
CA GLU A 45 -13.50 -9.59 2.90
C GLU A 45 -12.54 -10.21 3.91
N VAL A 46 -11.68 -11.13 3.45
CA VAL A 46 -10.60 -11.72 4.26
C VAL A 46 -9.60 -10.65 4.69
N ALA A 47 -9.32 -9.66 3.84
CA ALA A 47 -8.43 -8.55 4.19
C ALA A 47 -8.99 -7.63 5.30
N ARG A 48 -10.29 -7.74 5.65
CA ARG A 48 -10.97 -6.88 6.63
C ARG A 48 -11.23 -7.54 7.98
N GLN A 49 -11.00 -8.85 8.11
CA GLN A 49 -11.30 -9.61 9.33
C GLN A 49 -10.11 -9.75 10.30
N GLY A 50 -10.37 -9.66 11.60
CA GLY A 50 -9.48 -10.09 12.69
C GLY A 50 -7.98 -9.79 12.48
N ASP A 51 -7.15 -10.83 12.63
CA ASP A 51 -5.69 -10.77 12.47
C ASP A 51 -5.23 -10.35 11.06
N ALA A 52 -6.07 -10.57 10.04
CA ALA A 52 -5.77 -10.12 8.68
C ALA A 52 -5.73 -8.60 8.58
N LYS A 53 -6.40 -7.86 9.48
CA LYS A 53 -6.28 -6.39 9.57
C LYS A 53 -4.87 -5.96 10.01
N ALA A 54 -4.30 -6.63 11.01
CA ALA A 54 -2.94 -6.34 11.47
C ALA A 54 -1.91 -6.71 10.38
N ILE A 55 -2.09 -7.86 9.73
CA ILE A 55 -1.27 -8.28 8.58
C ILE A 55 -1.38 -7.26 7.45
N THR A 56 -2.58 -6.79 7.12
CA THR A 56 -2.81 -5.79 6.06
C THR A 56 -2.15 -4.46 6.38
N GLN A 57 -2.06 -4.07 7.66
CA GLN A 57 -1.32 -2.87 8.07
C GLN A 57 0.20 -3.02 7.86
N ASP A 58 0.79 -4.17 8.17
CA ASP A 58 2.20 -4.44 7.90
C ASP A 58 2.49 -4.48 6.38
N VAL A 59 1.64 -5.18 5.63
CA VAL A 59 1.69 -5.21 4.16
C VAL A 59 1.62 -3.80 3.58
N ARG A 60 0.74 -2.93 4.11
CA ARG A 60 0.62 -1.53 3.68
C ARG A 60 1.89 -0.74 3.97
N SER A 61 2.46 -0.90 5.15
CA SER A 61 3.74 -0.27 5.54
C SER A 61 4.87 -0.68 4.60
N ARG A 62 4.98 -1.98 4.26
CA ARG A 62 5.95 -2.49 3.29
C ARG A 62 5.70 -1.94 1.89
N CYS A 63 4.44 -1.86 1.46
CA CYS A 63 4.07 -1.31 0.16
C CYS A 63 4.44 0.18 0.03
N GLN A 64 4.27 0.96 1.10
CA GLN A 64 4.64 2.38 1.13
C GLN A 64 6.14 2.64 1.05
N LYS A 65 6.96 1.70 1.55
CA LYS A 65 8.43 1.80 1.52
C LYS A 65 9.03 1.23 0.23
N CYS A 66 8.28 0.41 -0.50
CA CYS A 66 8.73 -0.23 -1.73
C CYS A 66 8.76 0.77 -2.89
N ARG A 67 9.91 0.88 -3.58
CA ARG A 67 10.14 1.80 -4.72
C ARG A 67 9.94 1.16 -6.09
N SER A 68 9.19 0.06 -6.14
CA SER A 68 8.93 -0.71 -7.37
C SER A 68 7.56 -0.39 -7.99
N GLU A 69 7.05 0.84 -7.80
CA GLU A 69 5.71 1.25 -8.21
C GLU A 69 5.46 1.02 -9.71
N ALA A 70 6.45 1.33 -10.55
CA ALA A 70 6.34 1.16 -11.99
C ALA A 70 6.19 -0.31 -12.40
N LEU A 71 6.81 -1.25 -11.66
CA LEU A 71 6.66 -2.68 -11.89
C LEU A 71 5.27 -3.16 -11.47
N CYS A 72 4.76 -2.66 -10.33
CA CYS A 72 3.39 -2.93 -9.92
C CYS A 72 2.39 -2.46 -10.98
N ASP A 73 2.54 -1.23 -11.49
CA ASP A 73 1.60 -0.66 -12.47
C ASP A 73 1.64 -1.43 -13.80
N ARG A 74 2.84 -1.81 -14.26
CA ARG A 74 3.00 -2.68 -15.45
C ARG A 74 2.36 -4.05 -15.26
N TRP A 75 2.59 -4.67 -14.11
CA TRP A 75 2.01 -5.97 -13.79
C TRP A 75 0.48 -5.86 -13.72
N LEU A 76 -0.07 -4.88 -13.00
CA LEU A 76 -1.51 -4.63 -12.92
C LEU A 76 -2.15 -4.36 -14.29
N ALA A 77 -1.45 -3.66 -15.18
CA ALA A 77 -1.90 -3.43 -16.56
C ALA A 77 -1.84 -4.69 -17.45
N GLY A 78 -1.37 -5.84 -16.93
CA GLY A 78 -1.20 -7.07 -17.71
C GLY A 78 -0.04 -7.00 -18.70
N LYS A 79 0.84 -5.99 -18.59
CA LYS A 79 1.97 -5.76 -19.50
C LYS A 79 3.27 -6.42 -19.03
N ALA A 80 3.24 -7.13 -17.91
CA ALA A 80 4.36 -7.93 -17.43
C ALA A 80 3.90 -9.39 -17.37
N GLU A 81 4.61 -10.26 -18.09
CA GLU A 81 4.46 -11.71 -17.97
C GLU A 81 5.19 -12.20 -16.71
N GLY A 82 4.62 -13.21 -16.03
CA GLY A 82 5.19 -13.81 -14.83
C GLY A 82 4.46 -13.51 -13.52
N ASP A 83 4.94 -14.13 -12.44
CA ASP A 83 4.38 -13.97 -11.10
C ASP A 83 4.76 -12.61 -10.48
N SER A 84 4.11 -12.25 -9.38
CA SER A 84 4.43 -11.01 -8.65
C SER A 84 5.70 -11.12 -7.78
N SER A 85 6.69 -11.95 -8.14
CA SER A 85 7.93 -12.16 -7.35
C SER A 85 8.74 -10.89 -7.08
N PHE A 86 8.65 -9.88 -7.94
CA PHE A 86 9.25 -8.56 -7.70
C PHE A 86 8.64 -7.83 -6.49
N CYS A 87 7.41 -8.20 -6.10
CA CYS A 87 6.68 -7.56 -5.02
C CYS A 87 7.04 -8.20 -3.67
N PRO A 88 7.55 -7.44 -2.69
CA PRO A 88 7.91 -7.99 -1.37
C PRO A 88 6.70 -8.52 -0.59
N ASN A 89 5.48 -8.10 -0.97
CA ASN A 89 4.24 -8.56 -0.36
C ASN A 89 3.63 -9.79 -1.06
N ALA A 90 4.15 -10.22 -2.21
CA ALA A 90 3.59 -11.35 -2.96
C ALA A 90 3.49 -12.66 -2.14
N PRO A 91 4.47 -13.03 -1.29
CA PRO A 91 4.32 -14.19 -0.42
C PRO A 91 3.11 -14.08 0.53
N ILE A 92 2.87 -12.89 1.08
CA ILE A 92 1.74 -12.64 2.00
C ILE A 92 0.41 -12.67 1.24
N PHE A 93 0.35 -12.08 0.05
CA PHE A 93 -0.85 -12.16 -0.79
C PHE A 93 -1.23 -13.61 -1.09
N ARG A 94 -0.26 -14.44 -1.47
CA ARG A 94 -0.48 -15.88 -1.71
C ARG A 94 -0.96 -16.61 -0.47
N MET A 95 -0.43 -16.27 0.71
CA MET A 95 -0.88 -16.85 1.98
C MET A 95 -2.33 -16.47 2.27
N LEU A 96 -2.69 -15.19 2.16
CA LEU A 96 -4.04 -14.70 2.41
C LEU A 96 -5.06 -15.28 1.41
N ALA A 97 -4.70 -15.40 0.13
CA ALA A 97 -5.54 -16.03 -0.90
C ALA A 97 -5.84 -17.51 -0.55
N LYS A 98 -4.82 -18.25 -0.09
CA LYS A 98 -4.99 -19.66 0.35
C LYS A 98 -5.81 -19.80 1.63
N THR A 99 -5.80 -18.82 2.51
CA THR A 99 -6.62 -18.83 3.73
C THR A 99 -8.07 -18.55 3.39
N GLY A 100 -8.35 -17.55 2.53
CA GLY A 100 -9.70 -17.27 2.06
C GLY A 100 -10.34 -18.44 1.32
N ALA A 101 -9.57 -19.09 0.44
CA ALA A 101 -10.04 -20.28 -0.28
C ALA A 101 -10.43 -21.45 0.64
N ARG A 102 -9.80 -21.59 1.82
CA ARG A 102 -10.12 -22.64 2.79
C ARG A 102 -11.35 -22.34 3.64
N VAL A 103 -11.69 -21.06 3.83
CA VAL A 103 -12.88 -20.64 4.59
C VAL A 103 -14.16 -20.73 3.74
N ALA A 104 -14.03 -20.71 2.41
CA ALA A 104 -15.15 -20.79 1.47
C ALA A 104 -15.60 -22.23 1.11
N THR A 105 -14.91 -23.25 1.62
CA THR A 105 -15.27 -24.69 1.53
C THR A 105 -15.88 -25.16 2.84
#